data_AF-A0A395LL11-F1
#
_entry.id   AF-A0A395LL11-F1
#
_cell.length_a   1.000
_cell.length_b   1.000
_cell.length_c   1.000
_cell.angle_alpha   90.00
_cell.angle_beta   90.00
_cell.angle_gamma   90.00
#
_symmetry.space_group_name_H-M   'P 1'
#
loop_
_entity.id
_entity.type
_entity.pdbx_description
1 polymer ?
#
loop_
_entity_poly.entity_id
_entity_poly.type
_entity_poly.pdbx_seq_one_letter_code
_entity_poly.pdbx_strand_id
1 'polypeptide(L)'
;MRASIARASQSTGVDFDYLLAQARLESGLDPDAKARTSSATGLYQFIDSTWLRTMDRHGSKYGLGWAADQINPGGGVANAGTRSQLLSLRYDADVSALMAAELARDNSNGLQGFLGREPDATEMYLAHFLGLGGAQKFLGAYRTDAGQSAAALMPKAASANRAIFYDGGRQRSVAEVMSLMQTKVADAMDRGGAMPFAPGSAPGAGGITEEFAAARYASTAMMPGRATRTAAAVAPAGPAQRPSMADTLRSTFGTGDIGGRARARIDEAYGKFAAFGL
;
A
#
# COMPACT_ATOMS: atom_id res chain seq x y z
N MET A 1 9.03 -3.01 13.14
CA MET A 1 9.07 -3.36 11.70
C MET A 1 8.85 -4.84 11.49
N ARG A 2 9.81 -5.74 11.77
CA ARG A 2 9.60 -7.20 11.58
C ARG A 2 8.34 -7.76 12.27
N ALA A 3 8.04 -7.34 13.50
CA ALA A 3 6.82 -7.75 14.21
C ALA A 3 5.52 -7.29 13.52
N SER A 4 5.51 -6.07 12.97
CA SER A 4 4.41 -5.51 12.17
C SER A 4 4.16 -6.35 10.92
N ILE A 5 5.23 -6.69 10.20
CA ILE A 5 5.21 -7.52 9.00
C ILE A 5 4.72 -8.93 9.33
N ALA A 6 5.20 -9.53 10.42
CA ALA A 6 4.76 -10.85 10.87
C ALA A 6 3.27 -10.88 11.23
N ARG A 7 2.77 -9.86 11.94
CA ARG A 7 1.33 -9.74 12.23
C ARG A 7 0.49 -9.61 10.97
N ALA A 8 0.94 -8.80 10.00
CA ALA A 8 0.24 -8.63 8.74
C ALA A 8 0.21 -9.94 7.93
N SER A 9 1.33 -10.65 7.86
CA SER A 9 1.42 -11.99 7.25
C SER A 9 0.43 -12.95 7.90
N GLN A 10 0.44 -13.06 9.23
CA GLN A 10 -0.46 -13.93 9.98
C GLN A 10 -1.94 -13.58 9.77
N SER A 11 -2.27 -12.29 9.67
CA SER A 11 -3.67 -11.81 9.56
C SER A 11 -4.25 -11.96 8.15
N THR A 12 -3.40 -12.00 7.13
CA THR A 12 -3.82 -12.00 5.71
C THR A 12 -3.54 -13.30 4.99
N GLY A 13 -2.61 -14.11 5.49
CA GLY A 13 -2.09 -15.30 4.82
C GLY A 13 -1.05 -15.01 3.74
N VAL A 14 -0.65 -13.74 3.55
CA VAL A 14 0.45 -13.40 2.63
C VAL A 14 1.78 -13.80 3.26
N ASP A 15 2.67 -14.37 2.46
CA ASP A 15 3.97 -14.85 2.92
C ASP A 15 4.81 -13.75 3.60
N PHE A 16 5.43 -14.10 4.73
CA PHE A 16 6.22 -13.16 5.53
C PHE A 16 7.45 -12.68 4.78
N ASP A 17 8.16 -13.59 4.12
CA ASP A 17 9.40 -13.26 3.44
C ASP A 17 9.12 -12.35 2.24
N TYR A 18 8.02 -12.60 1.51
CA TYR A 18 7.54 -11.69 0.47
C TYR A 18 7.29 -10.28 1.01
N LEU A 19 6.55 -10.14 2.11
CA LEU A 19 6.26 -8.82 2.69
C LEU A 19 7.52 -8.14 3.22
N LEU A 20 8.48 -8.90 3.75
CA LEU A 20 9.77 -8.38 4.19
C LEU A 20 10.63 -7.90 3.01
N ALA A 21 10.69 -8.69 1.94
CA ALA A 21 11.39 -8.35 0.71
C ALA A 21 10.80 -7.09 0.06
N GLN A 22 9.47 -7.00 -0.02
CA GLN A 22 8.78 -5.81 -0.52
C GLN A 22 9.15 -4.57 0.32
N ALA A 23 9.05 -4.63 1.65
CA ALA A 23 9.42 -3.49 2.50
C ALA A 23 10.88 -3.05 2.34
N ARG A 24 11.81 -4.00 2.13
CA ARG A 24 13.23 -3.70 1.84
C ARG A 24 13.41 -2.99 0.50
N LEU A 25 12.76 -3.49 -0.55
CA LEU A 25 12.84 -2.90 -1.88
C LEU A 25 12.25 -1.49 -1.91
N GLU A 26 11.16 -1.28 -1.18
CA GLU A 26 10.42 -0.01 -1.19
C GLU A 26 11.06 1.07 -0.32
N SER A 27 11.47 0.75 0.91
CA SER A 27 11.92 1.76 1.89
C SER A 27 13.23 1.42 2.58
N GLY A 28 13.81 0.24 2.33
CA GLY A 28 14.92 -0.26 3.15
C GLY A 28 14.51 -0.56 4.60
N LEU A 29 13.21 -0.87 4.84
CA LEU A 29 12.60 -1.06 6.16
C LEU A 29 12.40 0.23 6.98
N ASP A 30 12.42 1.39 6.33
CA ASP A 30 12.20 2.69 6.96
C ASP A 30 10.69 3.07 6.93
N PRO A 31 9.99 3.10 8.08
CA PRO A 31 8.59 3.51 8.13
C PRO A 31 8.38 5.01 7.90
N ASP A 32 9.44 5.83 7.98
CA ASP A 32 9.41 7.27 7.79
C ASP A 32 9.84 7.70 6.38
N ALA A 33 10.14 6.72 5.51
CA ALA A 33 10.57 6.97 4.14
C ALA A 33 9.58 7.85 3.37
N LYS A 34 10.12 8.82 2.62
CA LYS A 34 9.34 9.70 1.75
C LYS A 34 10.08 9.91 0.45
N ALA A 35 9.47 9.50 -0.67
CA ALA A 35 10.01 9.80 -1.99
C ALA A 35 9.94 11.30 -2.29
N ARG A 36 10.98 11.87 -2.91
CA ARG A 36 11.06 13.31 -3.24
C ARG A 36 10.22 13.70 -4.46
N THR A 37 9.98 12.77 -5.37
CA THR A 37 9.36 13.03 -6.69
C THR A 37 7.89 12.61 -6.78
N SER A 38 7.30 12.10 -5.70
CA SER A 38 5.98 11.48 -5.71
C SER A 38 5.29 11.58 -4.35
N SER A 39 4.05 11.09 -4.23
CA SER A 39 3.40 10.93 -2.93
C SER A 39 3.76 9.64 -2.20
N ALA A 40 4.67 8.80 -2.72
CA ALA A 40 5.03 7.56 -2.04
C ALA A 40 5.63 7.84 -0.66
N THR A 41 5.09 7.14 0.34
CA THR A 41 5.37 7.36 1.76
C THR A 41 5.30 6.05 2.53
N GLY A 42 6.17 5.93 3.53
CA GLY A 42 6.17 4.93 4.57
C GLY A 42 6.80 3.60 4.16
N LEU A 43 6.66 2.62 5.06
CA LEU A 43 7.33 1.32 4.97
C LEU A 43 7.20 0.62 3.60
N TYR A 44 6.05 0.79 2.94
CA TYR A 44 5.72 0.19 1.64
C TYR A 44 5.53 1.20 0.51
N GLN A 45 5.95 2.45 0.70
CA GLN A 45 5.93 3.49 -0.34
C GLN A 45 4.57 3.66 -1.04
N PHE A 46 3.49 3.62 -0.26
CA PHE A 46 2.14 3.80 -0.78
C PHE A 46 1.98 5.22 -1.35
N ILE A 47 1.50 5.33 -2.59
CA ILE A 47 1.00 6.61 -3.12
C ILE A 47 -0.41 6.91 -2.58
N ASP A 48 -0.76 8.19 -2.51
CA ASP A 48 -2.01 8.68 -1.91
C ASP A 48 -3.26 7.92 -2.38
N SER A 49 -3.39 7.77 -3.71
CA SER A 49 -4.59 7.19 -4.30
C SER A 49 -4.72 5.70 -4.01
N THR A 50 -3.59 4.97 -4.03
CA THR A 50 -3.58 3.53 -3.72
C THR A 50 -3.86 3.33 -2.24
N TRP A 51 -3.23 4.13 -1.37
CA TRP A 51 -3.48 4.10 0.06
C TRP A 51 -4.95 4.25 0.41
N LEU A 52 -5.58 5.32 -0.09
CA LEU A 52 -6.98 5.62 0.25
C LEU A 52 -7.92 4.53 -0.27
N ARG A 53 -7.70 3.98 -1.47
CA ARG A 53 -8.51 2.86 -1.96
C ARG A 53 -8.31 1.56 -1.18
N THR A 54 -7.07 1.26 -0.78
CA THR A 54 -6.79 0.08 0.04
C THR A 54 -7.42 0.22 1.43
N MET A 55 -7.35 1.41 2.03
CA MET A 55 -7.97 1.73 3.31
C MET A 55 -9.50 1.67 3.24
N ASP A 56 -10.13 2.23 2.21
CA ASP A 56 -11.57 2.12 1.94
C ASP A 56 -12.02 0.66 1.89
N ARG A 57 -11.28 -0.17 1.14
CA ARG A 57 -11.65 -1.58 0.94
C ARG A 57 -11.43 -2.45 2.18
N HIS A 58 -10.35 -2.23 2.91
CA HIS A 58 -9.85 -3.20 3.90
C HIS A 58 -9.70 -2.66 5.31
N GLY A 59 -9.70 -1.34 5.51
CA GLY A 59 -9.45 -0.72 6.82
C GLY A 59 -10.40 -1.21 7.90
N SER A 60 -11.68 -1.37 7.58
CA SER A 60 -12.69 -1.86 8.52
C SER A 60 -12.39 -3.26 9.09
N LYS A 61 -11.67 -4.13 8.37
CA LYS A 61 -11.26 -5.46 8.84
C LYS A 61 -10.31 -5.38 10.05
N TYR A 62 -9.62 -4.26 10.21
CA TYR A 62 -8.56 -4.07 11.20
C TYR A 62 -8.89 -2.98 12.23
N GLY A 63 -10.18 -2.71 12.45
CA GLY A 63 -10.62 -1.69 13.42
C GLY A 63 -10.46 -0.25 12.92
N LEU A 64 -10.11 -0.04 11.65
CA LEU A 64 -10.01 1.28 11.01
C LEU A 64 -11.29 1.66 10.26
N GLY A 65 -12.45 1.18 10.73
CA GLY A 65 -13.75 1.52 10.14
C GLY A 65 -14.01 3.01 10.12
N TRP A 66 -13.62 3.71 11.21
CA TRP A 66 -13.70 5.18 11.28
C TRP A 66 -12.94 5.87 10.14
N ALA A 67 -11.83 5.27 9.67
CA ALA A 67 -11.01 5.82 8.60
C ALA A 67 -11.63 5.50 7.23
N ALA A 68 -12.05 4.26 7.03
CA ALA A 68 -12.71 3.81 5.81
C ALA A 68 -14.00 4.59 5.54
N ASP A 69 -14.81 4.88 6.58
CA ASP A 69 -16.06 5.64 6.47
C ASP A 69 -15.88 7.08 5.97
N GLN A 70 -14.65 7.63 6.05
CA GLN A 70 -14.32 8.97 5.53
C GLN A 70 -13.92 8.95 4.04
N ILE A 71 -13.78 7.78 3.44
CA ILE A 71 -13.27 7.60 2.08
C ILE A 71 -14.44 7.20 1.19
N ASN A 72 -14.75 8.05 0.22
CA ASN A 72 -15.73 7.73 -0.82
C ASN A 72 -15.22 6.61 -1.72
N PRO A 73 -16.13 5.83 -2.33
CA PRO A 73 -15.77 4.82 -3.31
C PRO A 73 -14.80 5.36 -4.35
N GLY A 74 -13.67 4.67 -4.54
CA GLY A 74 -12.61 5.10 -5.46
C GLY A 74 -11.49 5.93 -4.81
N GLY A 75 -11.57 6.22 -3.51
CA GLY A 75 -10.49 6.83 -2.73
C GLY A 75 -10.61 8.34 -2.53
N GLY A 76 -11.79 8.92 -2.76
CA GLY A 76 -12.02 10.37 -2.61
C GLY A 76 -12.30 10.76 -1.16
N VAL A 77 -11.68 11.82 -0.64
CA VAL A 77 -11.92 12.32 0.72
C VAL A 77 -12.33 13.78 0.65
N ALA A 78 -13.48 14.12 1.23
CA ALA A 78 -14.10 15.44 1.09
C ALA A 78 -13.35 16.54 1.86
N ASN A 79 -12.99 16.27 3.12
CA ASN A 79 -12.29 17.24 3.96
C ASN A 79 -10.77 17.10 3.83
N ALA A 80 -10.07 18.22 3.57
CA ALA A 80 -8.62 18.22 3.38
C ALA A 80 -7.83 17.84 4.65
N GLY A 81 -8.29 18.27 5.83
CA GLY A 81 -7.67 17.90 7.11
C GLY A 81 -7.81 16.41 7.40
N THR A 82 -9.01 15.86 7.20
CA THR A 82 -9.27 14.42 7.29
C THR A 82 -8.43 13.64 6.28
N ARG A 83 -8.33 14.12 5.03
CA ARG A 83 -7.47 13.51 4.02
C ARG A 83 -6.01 13.44 4.48
N SER A 84 -5.50 14.52 5.08
CA SER A 84 -4.13 14.56 5.61
C SER A 84 -3.91 13.55 6.75
N GLN A 85 -4.88 13.44 7.67
CA GLN A 85 -4.85 12.44 8.76
C GLN A 85 -4.88 11.00 8.23
N LEU A 86 -5.73 10.72 7.25
CA LEU A 86 -5.78 9.38 6.63
C LEU A 86 -4.47 9.04 5.93
N LEU A 87 -3.84 10.01 5.26
CA LEU A 87 -2.58 9.81 4.55
C LEU A 87 -1.37 9.67 5.48
N SER A 88 -1.42 10.24 6.69
CA SER A 88 -0.33 10.12 7.67
C SER A 88 -0.25 8.72 8.27
N LEU A 89 -1.33 7.94 8.25
CA LEU A 89 -1.34 6.53 8.67
C LEU A 89 -0.38 5.64 7.86
N ARG A 90 0.15 6.12 6.72
CA ARG A 90 1.23 5.42 5.98
C ARG A 90 2.54 5.31 6.76
N TYR A 91 2.78 6.23 7.69
CA TYR A 91 3.94 6.20 8.59
C TYR A 91 3.76 5.20 9.75
N ASP A 92 2.52 4.78 10.03
CA ASP A 92 2.29 3.72 11.00
C ASP A 92 2.68 2.36 10.40
N ALA A 93 3.71 1.74 10.94
CA ALA A 93 4.25 0.49 10.42
C ALA A 93 3.26 -0.69 10.48
N ASP A 94 2.37 -0.73 11.46
CA ASP A 94 1.38 -1.80 11.61
C ASP A 94 0.28 -1.64 10.57
N VAL A 95 -0.28 -0.42 10.45
CA VAL A 95 -1.32 -0.13 9.46
C VAL A 95 -0.77 -0.28 8.05
N SER A 96 0.44 0.25 7.79
CA SER A 96 1.11 0.15 6.50
C SER A 96 1.37 -1.29 6.09
N ALA A 97 1.82 -2.15 7.01
CA ALA A 97 2.01 -3.58 6.75
C ALA A 97 0.70 -4.32 6.46
N LEU A 98 -0.37 -4.05 7.21
CA LEU A 98 -1.69 -4.65 6.96
C LEU A 98 -2.25 -4.26 5.59
N MET A 99 -2.18 -2.98 5.24
CA MET A 99 -2.64 -2.50 3.93
C MET A 99 -1.78 -3.03 2.79
N ALA A 100 -0.45 -3.14 2.98
CA ALA A 100 0.44 -3.74 1.99
C ALA A 100 0.11 -5.22 1.75
N ALA A 101 -0.18 -5.95 2.82
CA ALA A 101 -0.55 -7.36 2.73
C ALA A 101 -1.91 -7.55 2.05
N GLU A 102 -2.92 -6.72 2.34
CA GLU A 102 -4.19 -6.80 1.61
C GLU A 102 -4.07 -6.40 0.14
N LEU A 103 -3.24 -5.39 -0.19
CA LEU A 103 -2.96 -5.05 -1.57
C LEU A 103 -2.25 -6.20 -2.31
N ALA A 104 -1.29 -6.86 -1.66
CA ALA A 104 -0.62 -8.03 -2.20
C ALA A 104 -1.60 -9.19 -2.43
N ARG A 105 -2.53 -9.42 -1.49
CA ARG A 105 -3.59 -10.42 -1.62
C ARG A 105 -4.55 -10.11 -2.76
N ASP A 106 -4.98 -8.86 -2.91
CA ASP A 106 -5.82 -8.41 -4.03
C ASP A 106 -5.11 -8.64 -5.38
N ASN A 107 -3.83 -8.32 -5.46
CA ASN A 107 -3.01 -8.58 -6.64
C ASN A 107 -2.88 -10.08 -6.92
N SER A 108 -2.62 -10.89 -5.88
CA SER A 108 -2.51 -12.34 -6.03
C SER A 108 -3.79 -12.94 -6.62
N ASN A 109 -4.95 -12.62 -6.03
CA ASN A 109 -6.25 -13.08 -6.51
C ASN A 109 -6.50 -12.67 -7.98
N GLY A 110 -6.15 -11.43 -8.33
CA GLY A 110 -6.31 -10.92 -9.70
C GLY A 110 -5.39 -11.60 -10.72
N LEU A 111 -4.18 -11.99 -10.31
CA LEU A 111 -3.24 -12.71 -11.16
C LEU A 111 -3.58 -14.19 -11.26
N GLN A 112 -4.02 -14.83 -10.17
CA GLN A 112 -4.35 -16.25 -10.13
C GLN A 112 -5.38 -16.62 -11.20
N GLY A 113 -6.44 -15.81 -11.34
CA GLY A 113 -7.44 -16.01 -12.39
C GLY A 113 -6.91 -15.86 -13.83
N PHE A 114 -5.86 -15.06 -14.03
CA PHE A 114 -5.21 -14.86 -15.32
C PHE A 114 -4.15 -15.93 -15.65
N LEU A 115 -3.44 -16.41 -14.63
CA LEU A 115 -2.34 -17.36 -14.75
C LEU A 115 -2.83 -18.81 -14.72
N GLY A 116 -3.97 -19.09 -14.08
CA GLY A 116 -4.45 -20.45 -13.83
C GLY A 116 -3.66 -21.20 -12.76
N ARG A 117 -2.80 -20.51 -12.03
CA ARG A 117 -1.98 -21.00 -10.91
C ARG A 117 -1.73 -19.85 -9.93
N GLU A 118 -1.24 -20.18 -8.74
CA GLU A 118 -0.73 -19.15 -7.82
C GLU A 118 0.39 -18.33 -8.50
N PRO A 119 0.37 -16.99 -8.38
CA PRO A 119 1.47 -16.16 -8.82
C PRO A 119 2.68 -16.32 -7.89
N ASP A 120 3.87 -16.27 -8.46
CA ASP A 120 5.10 -16.23 -7.66
C ASP A 120 5.38 -14.82 -7.11
N ALA A 121 6.40 -14.70 -6.24
CA ALA A 121 6.78 -13.44 -5.63
C ALA A 121 7.15 -12.34 -6.64
N THR A 122 7.74 -12.71 -7.79
CA THR A 122 8.10 -11.73 -8.82
C THR A 122 6.86 -11.25 -9.56
N GLU A 123 5.93 -12.16 -9.87
CA GLU A 123 4.66 -11.81 -10.52
C GLU A 123 3.79 -10.92 -9.61
N MET A 124 3.76 -11.21 -8.30
CA MET A 124 3.13 -10.35 -7.30
C MET A 124 3.79 -8.97 -7.24
N TYR A 125 5.13 -8.92 -7.22
CA TYR A 125 5.87 -7.66 -7.22
C TYR A 125 5.67 -6.86 -8.52
N LEU A 126 5.54 -7.55 -9.65
CA LEU A 126 5.22 -6.92 -10.93
C LEU A 126 3.83 -6.30 -10.92
N ALA A 127 2.82 -6.94 -10.32
CA ALA A 127 1.49 -6.36 -10.12
C ALA A 127 1.52 -5.19 -9.14
N HIS A 128 2.39 -5.21 -8.14
CA HIS A 128 2.62 -4.06 -7.27
C HIS A 128 3.19 -2.86 -8.03
N PHE A 129 4.16 -3.12 -8.91
CA PHE A 129 4.87 -2.11 -9.69
C PHE A 129 4.04 -1.54 -10.84
N LEU A 130 3.47 -2.41 -11.69
CA LEU A 130 2.72 -2.05 -12.89
C LEU A 130 1.22 -1.90 -12.65
N GLY A 131 0.73 -2.14 -11.44
CA GLY A 131 -0.69 -2.40 -11.18
C GLY A 131 -1.15 -3.73 -11.80
N LEU A 132 -2.27 -4.26 -11.31
CA LEU A 132 -2.78 -5.58 -11.73
C LEU A 132 -3.00 -5.69 -13.26
N GLY A 133 -3.68 -4.72 -13.89
CA GLY A 133 -3.92 -4.75 -15.34
C GLY A 133 -2.65 -4.63 -16.18
N GLY A 134 -1.68 -3.83 -15.71
CA GLY A 134 -0.36 -3.71 -16.35
C GLY A 134 0.44 -5.01 -16.24
N ALA A 135 0.41 -5.67 -15.07
CA ALA A 135 1.06 -6.96 -14.89
C ALA A 135 0.40 -8.06 -15.74
N GLN A 136 -0.93 -8.12 -15.84
CA GLN A 136 -1.61 -9.07 -16.73
C GLN A 136 -1.21 -8.85 -18.19
N LYS A 137 -1.16 -7.60 -18.65
CA LYS A 137 -0.68 -7.27 -20.02
C LYS A 137 0.78 -7.69 -20.21
N PHE A 138 1.65 -7.43 -19.23
CA PHE A 138 3.07 -7.77 -19.29
C PHE A 138 3.28 -9.29 -19.29
N LEU A 139 2.65 -10.02 -18.37
CA LEU A 139 2.75 -11.47 -18.26
C LEU A 139 2.10 -12.18 -19.45
N GLY A 140 1.05 -11.60 -20.04
CA GLY A 140 0.51 -12.02 -21.33
C GLY A 140 1.58 -11.98 -22.42
N ALA A 141 2.21 -10.81 -22.59
CA ALA A 141 3.32 -10.64 -23.53
C ALA A 141 4.50 -11.57 -23.22
N TYR A 142 4.86 -11.76 -21.96
CA TYR A 142 5.94 -12.66 -21.55
C TYR A 142 5.68 -14.11 -21.98
N ARG A 143 4.42 -14.57 -21.96
CA ARG A 143 4.04 -15.91 -22.44
C ARG A 143 4.02 -16.03 -23.95
N THR A 144 3.64 -14.97 -24.67
CA THR A 144 3.38 -15.05 -26.13
C THR A 144 4.53 -14.56 -27.00
N ASP A 145 5.23 -13.51 -26.58
CA ASP A 145 6.38 -12.91 -27.25
C ASP A 145 7.21 -12.12 -26.23
N ALA A 146 8.14 -12.83 -25.58
CA ALA A 146 9.02 -12.24 -24.58
C ALA A 146 10.16 -11.38 -25.20
N GLY A 147 10.35 -11.45 -26.51
CA GLY A 147 11.38 -10.71 -27.24
C GLY A 147 10.99 -9.28 -27.58
N GLN A 148 9.69 -8.97 -27.59
CA GLN A 148 9.20 -7.62 -27.86
C GLN A 148 9.70 -6.60 -26.83
N SER A 149 9.74 -5.32 -27.24
CA SER A 149 10.14 -4.22 -26.36
C SER A 149 9.15 -4.03 -25.20
N ALA A 150 9.65 -4.15 -23.97
CA ALA A 150 8.88 -3.85 -22.77
C ALA A 150 8.52 -2.36 -22.69
N ALA A 151 9.42 -1.49 -23.17
CA ALA A 151 9.19 -0.06 -23.19
C ALA A 151 8.05 0.35 -24.13
N ALA A 152 7.97 -0.28 -25.31
CA ALA A 152 6.88 -0.08 -26.24
C ALA A 152 5.55 -0.65 -25.70
N LEU A 153 5.62 -1.79 -25.00
CA LEU A 153 4.46 -2.42 -24.38
C LEU A 153 3.89 -1.58 -23.22
N MET A 154 4.77 -0.96 -22.43
CA MET A 154 4.43 -0.25 -21.18
C MET A 154 4.96 1.20 -21.17
N PRO A 155 4.57 2.07 -22.12
CA PRO A 155 5.23 3.36 -22.36
C PRO A 155 5.19 4.28 -21.14
N LYS A 156 4.09 4.29 -20.38
CA LYS A 156 3.95 5.13 -19.18
C LYS A 156 4.80 4.63 -18.00
N ALA A 157 4.92 3.31 -17.83
CA ALA A 157 5.81 2.76 -16.81
C ALA A 157 7.27 2.96 -17.23
N ALA A 158 7.58 2.83 -18.52
CA ALA A 158 8.92 2.97 -19.09
C ALA A 158 9.45 4.41 -19.03
N SER A 159 8.61 5.42 -19.24
CA SER A 159 9.00 6.82 -19.07
C SER A 159 9.27 7.18 -17.62
N ALA A 160 8.45 6.65 -16.70
CA ALA A 160 8.64 6.81 -15.28
C ALA A 160 9.80 5.98 -14.72
N ASN A 161 10.18 4.87 -15.39
CA ASN A 161 11.15 3.88 -14.92
C ASN A 161 12.20 3.49 -15.96
N ARG A 162 12.95 4.49 -16.38
CA ARG A 162 14.03 4.36 -17.35
C ARG A 162 15.04 3.28 -16.97
N ALA A 163 15.45 3.18 -15.71
CA ALA A 163 16.45 2.20 -15.27
C ALA A 163 15.94 0.75 -15.30
N ILE A 164 14.62 0.55 -15.30
CA ILE A 164 13.99 -0.78 -15.42
C ILE A 164 13.79 -1.15 -16.88
N PHE A 165 13.31 -0.22 -17.70
CA PHE A 165 12.90 -0.52 -19.08
C PHE A 165 14.00 -0.30 -20.13
N TYR A 166 15.14 0.27 -19.75
CA TYR A 166 16.24 0.58 -20.67
C TYR A 166 17.60 0.23 -20.09
N ASP A 167 18.55 -0.04 -20.98
CA ASP A 167 19.95 -0.32 -20.67
C ASP A 167 20.84 0.47 -21.64
N GLY A 168 21.59 1.47 -21.13
CA GLY A 168 22.39 2.35 -21.98
C GLY A 168 21.61 3.05 -23.10
N GLY A 169 20.29 3.25 -22.92
CA GLY A 169 19.38 3.81 -23.94
C GLY A 169 18.70 2.76 -24.84
N ARG A 170 19.19 1.51 -24.88
CA ARG A 170 18.52 0.39 -25.55
C ARG A 170 17.26 0.01 -24.79
N GLN A 171 16.16 -0.24 -25.49
CA GLN A 171 14.92 -0.75 -24.91
C GLN A 171 15.13 -2.21 -24.49
N ARG A 172 14.82 -2.52 -23.23
CA ARG A 172 14.80 -3.91 -22.77
C ARG A 172 13.59 -4.65 -23.34
N SER A 173 13.77 -5.93 -23.63
CA SER A 173 12.67 -6.84 -23.94
C SER A 173 11.84 -7.15 -22.70
N VAL A 174 10.65 -7.73 -22.90
CA VAL A 174 9.82 -8.24 -21.80
C VAL A 174 10.59 -9.29 -20.98
N ALA A 175 11.36 -10.18 -21.64
CA ALA A 175 12.20 -11.15 -20.95
C ALA A 175 13.30 -10.51 -20.09
N GLU A 176 13.98 -9.50 -20.60
CA GLU A 176 15.04 -8.79 -19.87
C GLU A 176 14.49 -8.05 -18.64
N VAL A 177 13.31 -7.42 -18.76
CA VAL A 177 12.65 -6.80 -17.61
C VAL A 177 12.21 -7.84 -16.59
N MET A 178 11.64 -8.98 -17.02
CA MET A 178 11.24 -10.05 -16.11
C MET A 178 12.44 -10.60 -15.34
N SER A 179 13.54 -10.91 -16.04
CA SER A 179 14.78 -11.40 -15.42
C SER A 179 15.34 -10.41 -14.39
N LEU A 180 15.34 -9.10 -14.71
CA LEU A 180 15.77 -8.07 -13.78
C LEU A 180 14.90 -8.05 -12.50
N MET A 181 13.57 -8.18 -12.65
CA MET A 181 12.66 -8.22 -11.50
C MET A 181 12.87 -9.48 -10.66
N GLN A 182 13.06 -10.63 -11.30
CA GLN A 182 13.36 -11.90 -10.62
C GLN A 182 14.62 -11.77 -9.77
N THR A 183 15.72 -11.23 -10.32
CA THR A 183 16.96 -11.00 -9.56
C THR A 183 16.73 -10.07 -8.38
N LYS A 184 16.03 -8.94 -8.57
CA LYS A 184 15.77 -7.98 -7.49
C LYS A 184 14.95 -8.59 -6.35
N VAL A 185 13.92 -9.36 -6.67
CA VAL A 185 13.06 -10.00 -5.68
C VAL A 185 13.82 -11.12 -4.97
N ALA A 186 14.55 -11.97 -5.70
CA ALA A 186 15.38 -13.02 -5.12
C ALA A 186 16.41 -12.43 -4.13
N ASP A 187 17.16 -11.39 -4.53
CA ASP A 187 18.13 -10.73 -3.65
C ASP A 187 17.50 -10.17 -2.36
N ALA A 188 16.27 -9.66 -2.45
CA ALA A 188 15.55 -9.12 -1.30
C ALA A 188 15.02 -10.22 -0.36
N MET A 189 14.65 -11.37 -0.92
CA MET A 189 14.21 -12.59 -0.21
C MET A 189 15.39 -13.29 0.48
N ASP A 190 16.51 -13.48 -0.22
CA ASP A 190 17.70 -14.21 0.29
C ASP A 190 18.37 -13.50 1.47
N ARG A 191 18.34 -12.17 1.49
CA ARG A 191 18.76 -11.37 2.66
C ARG A 191 17.87 -11.61 3.89
N GLY A 192 16.81 -12.40 3.78
CA GLY A 192 15.94 -12.87 4.86
C GLY A 192 16.59 -13.94 5.76
N GLY A 193 17.59 -14.67 5.24
CA GLY A 193 18.16 -15.86 5.90
C GLY A 193 19.39 -15.64 6.80
N ALA A 194 20.12 -14.54 6.70
CA ALA A 194 21.29 -14.28 7.55
C ALA A 194 21.55 -12.78 7.75
N MET A 195 21.73 -12.37 9.00
CA MET A 195 22.27 -11.05 9.35
C MET A 195 23.76 -11.19 9.64
N PRO A 196 24.64 -10.42 8.97
CA PRO A 196 25.82 -9.89 9.62
C PRO A 196 25.57 -8.42 9.93
N PHE A 197 25.59 -8.08 11.21
CA PHE A 197 25.86 -6.72 11.65
C PHE A 197 27.26 -6.32 11.18
N ALA A 198 27.38 -5.24 10.40
CA ALA A 198 28.59 -4.45 10.31
C ALA A 198 28.22 -2.98 10.06
N PRO A 199 28.69 -2.02 10.87
CA PRO A 199 28.38 -0.62 10.72
C PRO A 199 29.30 0.02 9.67
N GLY A 200 28.74 0.95 8.90
CA GLY A 200 29.52 1.92 8.14
C GLY A 200 30.10 1.40 6.83
N SER A 201 29.28 1.42 5.78
CA SER A 201 29.70 1.70 4.39
C SER A 201 28.43 1.87 3.57
N ALA A 202 28.09 3.12 3.26
CA ALA A 202 27.05 3.41 2.28
C ALA A 202 27.62 3.19 0.87
N PRO A 203 26.88 2.49 0.01
CA PRO A 203 26.77 2.93 -1.38
C PRO A 203 25.30 2.98 -1.83
N GLY A 204 24.86 4.17 -2.24
CA GLY A 204 23.91 4.34 -3.34
C GLY A 204 22.50 3.77 -3.21
N ALA A 205 21.82 3.91 -2.07
CA ALA A 205 20.39 3.54 -1.92
C ALA A 205 19.41 4.62 -2.43
N GLY A 206 19.73 5.29 -3.56
CA GLY A 206 19.00 6.48 -4.03
C GLY A 206 18.20 6.32 -5.33
N GLY A 207 18.25 5.17 -6.02
CA GLY A 207 17.75 5.07 -7.40
C GLY A 207 16.32 4.55 -7.59
N ILE A 208 15.81 3.73 -6.67
CA ILE A 208 14.59 2.92 -6.92
C ILE A 208 13.31 3.52 -6.34
N THR A 209 13.35 4.19 -5.19
CA THR A 209 12.13 4.62 -4.48
C THR A 209 11.40 5.78 -5.16
N GLU A 210 12.13 6.64 -5.88
CA GLU A 210 11.58 7.79 -6.60
C GLU A 210 10.99 7.40 -7.96
N GLU A 211 11.61 6.44 -8.62
CA GLU A 211 11.25 5.97 -9.95
C GLU A 211 9.96 5.10 -9.89
N PHE A 212 9.90 4.19 -8.91
CA PHE A 212 8.79 3.26 -8.69
C PHE A 212 7.46 3.93 -8.30
N ALA A 213 7.53 5.08 -7.65
CA ALA A 213 6.34 5.77 -7.18
C ALA A 213 5.57 6.45 -8.32
N ALA A 214 6.25 6.97 -9.34
CA ALA A 214 5.63 7.56 -10.52
C ALA A 214 4.87 6.51 -11.37
N ALA A 215 5.33 5.25 -11.40
CA ALA A 215 4.65 4.14 -12.08
C ALA A 215 3.29 3.78 -11.46
N ARG A 216 3.15 3.79 -10.13
CA ARG A 216 1.88 3.44 -9.45
C ARG A 216 0.72 4.38 -9.80
N TYR A 217 1.01 5.65 -10.09
CA TYR A 217 0.01 6.63 -10.55
C TYR A 217 -0.56 6.28 -11.91
N ALA A 218 0.22 5.59 -12.74
CA ALA A 218 -0.17 5.25 -14.09
C ALA A 218 -1.27 4.21 -14.17
N SER A 219 -1.14 3.20 -13.33
CA SER A 219 -1.88 1.95 -13.40
C SER A 219 -3.14 1.93 -12.52
N THR A 220 -3.14 2.80 -11.51
CA THR A 220 -4.29 3.08 -10.65
C THR A 220 -5.55 3.52 -11.44
N ALA A 221 -5.38 4.17 -12.59
CA ALA A 221 -6.49 4.70 -13.40
C ALA A 221 -7.30 3.62 -14.15
N MET A 222 -6.94 2.33 -14.06
CA MET A 222 -7.47 1.25 -14.90
C MET A 222 -8.09 0.10 -14.08
N MET A 223 -8.89 0.42 -13.06
CA MET A 223 -9.74 -0.56 -12.35
C MET A 223 -11.22 -0.21 -12.59
N PRO A 224 -12.08 -1.17 -12.97
CA PRO A 224 -13.51 -0.89 -13.13
C PRO A 224 -14.14 -0.60 -11.77
N GLY A 225 -14.83 0.54 -11.67
CA GLY A 225 -15.70 0.86 -10.55
C GLY A 225 -16.80 -0.20 -10.41
N ARG A 226 -17.19 -0.48 -9.17
CA ARG A 226 -18.27 -1.43 -8.85
C ARG A 226 -19.56 -1.02 -9.57
N ALA A 227 -20.06 -1.88 -10.45
CA ALA A 227 -21.38 -1.72 -11.04
C ALA A 227 -22.45 -1.81 -9.94
N THR A 228 -23.15 -0.71 -9.69
CA THR A 228 -24.32 -0.67 -8.81
C THR A 228 -25.50 -1.33 -9.53
N ARG A 229 -25.86 -2.56 -9.12
CA ARG A 229 -27.18 -3.10 -9.43
C ARG A 229 -28.17 -2.58 -8.38
N THR A 230 -29.14 -1.79 -8.84
CA THR A 230 -30.34 -1.42 -8.10
C THR A 230 -31.26 -2.62 -8.01
N ALA A 231 -31.69 -2.98 -6.80
CA ALA A 231 -32.82 -3.88 -6.58
C ALA A 231 -33.75 -3.24 -5.54
N ALA A 232 -35.02 -3.15 -5.91
CA ALA A 232 -36.09 -2.49 -5.17
C ALA A 232 -36.48 -3.25 -3.89
N ALA A 233 -37.07 -2.49 -2.96
CA ALA A 233 -37.36 -2.82 -1.57
C ALA A 233 -38.52 -3.79 -1.33
N VAL A 234 -38.49 -4.45 -0.17
CA VAL A 234 -39.67 -4.81 0.64
C VAL A 234 -39.34 -4.57 2.11
N ALA A 235 -40.14 -3.75 2.81
CA ALA A 235 -40.08 -3.54 4.27
C ALA A 235 -41.03 -4.52 4.98
N PRO A 236 -40.83 -4.84 6.28
CA PRO A 236 -41.56 -4.07 7.32
C PRO A 236 -40.90 -3.93 8.71
N ALA A 237 -41.60 -3.12 9.53
CA ALA A 237 -41.65 -2.96 11.00
C ALA A 237 -40.61 -2.05 11.72
N GLY A 238 -41.15 -1.08 12.47
CA GLY A 238 -40.48 0.08 13.09
C GLY A 238 -39.64 -0.20 14.36
N PRO A 239 -39.06 0.86 14.96
CA PRO A 239 -37.76 0.76 15.61
C PRO A 239 -37.85 0.45 17.12
N ALA A 240 -37.02 -0.48 17.59
CA ALA A 240 -36.52 -0.45 18.95
C ALA A 240 -35.44 0.64 19.02
N GLN A 241 -35.62 1.65 19.89
CA GLN A 241 -34.62 2.69 20.14
C GLN A 241 -33.30 2.05 20.59
N ARG A 242 -32.26 2.24 19.77
CA ARG A 242 -30.89 1.88 20.15
C ARG A 242 -30.36 2.91 21.14
N PRO A 243 -29.59 2.50 22.17
CA PRO A 243 -28.98 3.44 23.11
C PRO A 243 -28.09 4.43 22.37
N SER A 244 -28.08 5.67 22.85
CA SER A 244 -27.28 6.73 22.24
C SER A 244 -25.79 6.43 22.41
N MET A 245 -24.95 6.99 21.53
CA MET A 245 -23.49 6.88 21.64
C MET A 245 -22.99 7.32 23.03
N ALA A 246 -23.69 8.25 23.69
CA ALA A 246 -23.37 8.72 25.04
C ALA A 246 -23.60 7.64 26.13
N ASP A 247 -24.60 6.76 25.95
CA ASP A 247 -24.90 5.68 26.89
C ASP A 247 -23.90 4.52 26.76
N THR A 248 -23.47 4.23 25.54
CA THR A 248 -22.40 3.26 25.25
C THR A 248 -21.05 3.73 25.77
N LEU A 249 -20.74 5.02 25.64
CA LEU A 249 -19.48 5.59 26.16
C LEU A 249 -19.45 5.63 27.70
N ARG A 250 -20.57 5.90 28.36
CA ARG A 250 -20.66 5.92 29.83
C ARG A 250 -20.53 4.53 30.46
N SER A 251 -21.07 3.50 29.81
CA SER A 251 -20.98 2.11 30.27
C SER A 251 -19.60 1.48 29.99
N THR A 252 -18.90 1.93 28.95
CA THR A 252 -17.61 1.35 28.53
C THR A 252 -16.40 2.03 29.17
N PHE A 253 -16.46 3.33 29.45
CA PHE A 253 -15.32 4.11 29.96
C PHE A 253 -15.48 4.63 31.40
N GLY A 254 -16.49 4.13 32.12
CA GLY A 254 -16.62 4.35 33.55
C GLY A 254 -15.51 3.61 34.31
N THR A 255 -14.58 4.39 34.86
CA THR A 255 -13.48 4.03 35.79
C THR A 255 -12.20 3.45 35.17
N GLY A 256 -11.20 4.32 34.98
CA GLY A 256 -9.81 3.90 34.70
C GLY A 256 -8.94 5.01 34.09
N ASP A 257 -7.92 5.44 34.82
CA ASP A 257 -7.03 6.60 34.64
C ASP A 257 -6.10 6.58 33.39
N ILE A 258 -6.62 6.28 32.21
CA ILE A 258 -5.89 6.36 30.93
C ILE A 258 -6.01 7.77 30.31
N GLY A 259 -7.02 8.54 30.74
CA GLY A 259 -7.32 9.88 30.24
C GLY A 259 -6.27 10.94 30.60
N GLY A 260 -5.59 10.84 31.74
CA GLY A 260 -4.73 11.93 32.25
C GLY A 260 -3.53 12.26 31.35
N ARG A 261 -2.85 11.24 30.80
CA ARG A 261 -1.63 11.45 29.97
C ARG A 261 -1.94 11.88 28.54
N ALA A 262 -3.08 11.47 28.00
CA ALA A 262 -3.55 11.92 26.69
C ALA A 262 -4.05 13.37 26.77
N ARG A 263 -4.76 13.73 27.84
CA ARG A 263 -5.24 15.09 28.09
C ARG A 263 -4.10 16.08 28.30
N ALA A 264 -3.07 15.71 29.08
CA ALA A 264 -1.90 16.57 29.29
C ALA A 264 -1.17 16.93 27.98
N ARG A 265 -1.06 16.00 27.02
CA ARG A 265 -0.43 16.29 25.71
C ARG A 265 -1.32 17.12 24.79
N ILE A 266 -2.64 16.98 24.92
CA ILE A 266 -3.62 17.78 24.18
C ILE A 266 -3.64 19.21 24.72
N ASP A 267 -3.64 19.38 26.05
CA ASP A 267 -3.62 20.69 26.70
C ASP A 267 -2.30 21.44 26.43
N GLU A 268 -1.16 20.74 26.36
CA GLU A 268 0.12 21.33 25.96
C GLU A 268 0.14 21.75 24.48
N ALA A 269 -0.58 21.02 23.62
CA ALA A 269 -0.71 21.36 22.20
C ALA A 269 -1.63 22.58 22.00
N TYR A 270 -2.70 22.73 22.79
CA TYR A 270 -3.61 23.88 22.71
C TYR A 270 -3.06 25.14 23.40
N GLY A 271 -2.26 25.01 24.47
CA GLY A 271 -1.60 26.16 25.12
C GLY A 271 -0.62 26.90 24.21
N LYS A 272 -0.03 26.21 23.21
CA LYS A 272 0.88 26.80 22.23
C LYS A 272 0.16 27.63 21.16
N PHE A 273 -1.14 27.44 20.94
CA PHE A 273 -1.93 28.25 20.00
C PHE A 273 -2.53 29.52 20.65
N ALA A 274 -2.87 29.46 21.93
CA ALA A 274 -3.35 30.62 22.69
C ALA A 274 -2.30 31.76 22.81
N ALA A 275 -1.01 31.44 22.70
CA ALA A 275 0.08 32.43 22.70
C ALA A 275 0.22 33.21 21.37
N PHE A 276 -0.46 32.77 20.29
CA PHE A 276 -0.44 33.42 18.98
C PHE A 276 -1.78 34.04 18.57
N GLY A 277 -2.78 34.05 19.46
CA GLY A 277 -4.06 34.74 19.22
C GLY A 277 -4.90 34.18 18.07
N LEU A 278 -4.85 32.87 17.84
CA LEU A 278 -5.74 32.13 16.92
C LEU A 278 -6.55 31.08 17.68
#